data_AF-A0A7R9V829-F1
#
_entry.id   AF-A0A7R9V829-F1
#
_cell.length_a   1.000
_cell.length_b   1.000
_cell.length_c   1.000
_cell.angle_alpha   90.00
_cell.angle_beta   90.00
_cell.angle_gamma   90.00
#
_symmetry.space_group_name_H-M   'P 1'
#
loop_
_entity.id
_entity.type
_entity.pdbx_description
1 polymer ?
#
loop_
_entity_poly.entity_id
_entity_poly.type
_entity_poly.pdbx_seq_one_letter_code
_entity_poly.pdbx_strand_id
1 'polypeptide(L)'
;MAATVTAQEEVAGLDRVLMRLAMTEDENLEKVLVKLVPLVIGKLSTPHEETRKKVLEILSHVNKRVKGQLSIKLPLKELLPLVSLDVPAPVPSEAAPAALAMVRSFALVYLEMAFERAEPG
;
A
#
# COMPACT_ATOMS: atom_id res chain seq x y z
N MET A 1 19.54 -12.59 -14.91
CA MET A 1 18.14 -12.88 -15.30
C MET A 1 17.30 -12.77 -14.04
N ALA A 2 16.54 -11.69 -13.88
CA ALA A 2 15.62 -11.58 -12.74
C ALA A 2 14.42 -12.47 -13.05
N ALA A 3 14.14 -13.46 -12.19
CA ALA A 3 12.97 -14.30 -12.32
C ALA A 3 11.72 -13.40 -12.30
N THR A 4 10.92 -13.44 -13.36
CA THR A 4 9.60 -12.82 -13.40
C THR A 4 8.73 -13.55 -12.38
N VAL A 5 8.48 -12.92 -11.23
CA VAL A 5 7.59 -13.44 -10.20
C VAL A 5 6.21 -13.60 -10.82
N THR A 6 5.61 -14.78 -10.68
CA THR A 6 4.31 -15.09 -11.27
C THR A 6 3.17 -14.43 -10.48
N ALA A 7 2.02 -14.20 -11.12
CA ALA A 7 0.83 -13.68 -10.45
C ALA A 7 0.46 -14.50 -9.19
N GLN A 8 0.55 -15.83 -9.27
CA GLN A 8 0.24 -16.71 -8.14
C GLN A 8 1.20 -16.52 -6.96
N GLU A 9 2.50 -16.34 -7.21
CA GLU A 9 3.48 -16.08 -6.15
C GLU A 9 3.25 -14.70 -5.50
N GLU A 10 2.92 -13.69 -6.29
CA GLU A 10 2.57 -12.36 -5.76
C GLU A 10 1.31 -12.43 -4.89
N VAL A 11 0.25 -13.08 -5.38
CA VAL A 11 -1.00 -13.27 -4.65
C VAL A 11 -0.77 -14.06 -3.35
N ALA A 12 -0.02 -15.18 -3.40
CA ALA A 12 0.30 -15.96 -2.21
C ALA A 12 1.10 -15.15 -1.18
N GLY A 13 2.00 -14.27 -1.63
CA GLY A 13 2.70 -13.32 -0.77
C GLY A 13 1.74 -12.33 -0.10
N LEU A 14 0.81 -11.78 -0.88
CA LEU A 14 -0.21 -10.85 -0.38
C LEU A 14 -1.23 -11.53 0.56
N ASP A 15 -1.57 -12.80 0.35
CA ASP A 15 -2.42 -13.56 1.28
C ASP A 15 -1.76 -13.72 2.65
N ARG A 16 -0.45 -14.00 2.68
CA ARG A 16 0.32 -14.04 3.93
C ARG A 16 0.32 -12.68 4.62
N VAL A 17 0.43 -11.60 3.85
CA VAL A 17 0.35 -10.24 4.37
C VAL A 17 -1.03 -9.96 4.95
N LEU A 18 -2.10 -10.34 4.26
CA LEU A 18 -3.48 -10.16 4.71
C LEU A 18 -3.75 -10.96 6.00
N MET A 19 -3.29 -12.22 6.07
CA MET A 19 -3.41 -13.05 7.27
C MET A 19 -2.68 -12.42 8.46
N ARG A 20 -1.44 -11.94 8.27
CA ARG A 20 -0.70 -11.25 9.34
C ARG A 20 -1.38 -9.96 9.77
N LEU A 21 -1.92 -9.18 8.82
CA LEU A 21 -2.69 -7.98 9.13
C LEU A 21 -3.92 -8.32 9.99
N ALA A 22 -4.66 -9.38 9.64
CA ALA A 22 -5.82 -9.83 10.40
C ALA A 22 -5.47 -10.24 11.84
N MET A 23 -4.29 -10.82 12.05
CA MET A 23 -3.79 -11.21 13.37
C MET A 23 -3.07 -10.09 14.13
N THR A 24 -2.84 -8.93 13.49
CA THR A 24 -2.16 -7.80 14.14
C THR A 24 -3.11 -7.16 15.14
N GLU A 25 -2.66 -7.03 16.38
CA GLU A 25 -3.36 -6.29 17.44
C GLU A 25 -3.29 -4.78 17.22
N ASP A 26 -4.26 -4.05 17.74
CA ASP A 26 -4.42 -2.62 17.49
C ASP A 26 -3.19 -1.80 17.97
N GLU A 27 -2.52 -2.23 19.04
CA GLU A 27 -1.29 -1.60 19.57
C GLU A 27 -0.12 -1.64 18.57
N ASN A 28 -0.09 -2.67 17.71
CA ASN A 28 0.95 -2.87 16.72
C ASN A 28 0.51 -2.46 15.31
N LEU A 29 -0.78 -2.14 15.14
CA LEU A 29 -1.37 -1.84 13.84
C LEU A 29 -0.68 -0.65 13.19
N GLU A 30 -0.46 0.45 13.92
CA GLU A 30 0.25 1.63 13.40
C GLU A 30 1.62 1.26 12.80
N LYS A 31 2.44 0.52 13.55
CA LYS A 31 3.78 0.09 13.11
C LYS A 31 3.74 -0.77 11.85
N VAL A 32 2.72 -1.62 11.74
CA VAL A 32 2.51 -2.46 10.56
C VAL A 32 2.06 -1.62 9.37
N LEU A 33 1.09 -0.71 9.55
CA LEU A 33 0.55 0.14 8.49
C LEU A 33 1.61 1.06 7.88
N VAL A 34 2.54 1.57 8.69
CA VAL A 34 3.63 2.43 8.23
C VAL A 34 4.43 1.80 7.10
N LYS A 35 4.67 0.48 7.17
CA LYS A 35 5.41 -0.26 6.14
C LYS A 35 4.49 -0.92 5.11
N LEU A 36 3.33 -1.38 5.57
CA LEU A 36 2.40 -2.15 4.76
C LEU A 36 1.76 -1.30 3.67
N VAL A 37 1.24 -0.11 4.03
CA VAL A 37 0.47 0.73 3.11
C VAL A 37 1.31 1.15 1.89
N PRO A 38 2.53 1.71 2.04
CA PRO A 38 3.34 2.07 0.87
C PRO A 38 3.70 0.84 0.02
N LEU A 39 3.99 -0.30 0.68
CA LEU A 39 4.36 -1.53 -0.01
C LEU A 39 3.21 -2.07 -0.88
N VAL A 40 1.99 -2.14 -0.35
CA VAL A 40 0.85 -2.66 -1.12
C VAL A 40 0.39 -1.68 -2.18
N ILE A 41 0.43 -0.36 -1.93
CA ILE A 41 0.13 0.64 -2.95
C ILE A 41 1.13 0.54 -4.10
N GLY A 42 2.43 0.38 -3.82
CA GLY A 42 3.45 0.16 -4.85
C GLY A 42 3.19 -1.09 -5.70
N LYS A 43 2.58 -2.14 -5.12
CA LYS A 43 2.19 -3.35 -5.86
C LYS A 43 1.03 -3.14 -6.84
N LEU A 44 0.33 -2.01 -6.85
CA LEU A 44 -0.67 -1.68 -7.87
C LEU A 44 -0.09 -1.52 -9.28
N SER A 45 1.23 -1.26 -9.39
CA SER A 45 1.91 -1.16 -10.68
C SER A 45 2.16 -2.50 -11.38
N THR A 46 1.84 -3.63 -10.73
CA THR A 46 1.99 -4.97 -11.31
C THR A 46 1.11 -5.15 -12.56
N PRO A 47 1.60 -5.86 -13.60
CA PRO A 47 0.77 -6.20 -14.76
C PRO A 47 -0.33 -7.22 -14.44
N HIS A 48 -0.25 -7.91 -13.29
CA HIS A 48 -1.18 -8.97 -12.93
C HIS A 48 -2.48 -8.41 -12.29
N GLU A 49 -3.62 -8.63 -12.95
CA GLU A 49 -4.92 -8.18 -12.43
C GLU A 49 -5.30 -8.83 -11.10
N GLU A 50 -5.00 -10.12 -10.91
CA GLU A 50 -5.27 -10.85 -9.67
C GLU A 50 -4.52 -10.23 -8.48
N THR A 51 -3.25 -9.89 -8.68
CA THR A 51 -2.44 -9.20 -7.67
C THR A 51 -3.04 -7.83 -7.33
N ARG A 52 -3.50 -7.05 -8.33
CA ARG A 52 -4.18 -5.76 -8.08
C ARG A 52 -5.46 -5.93 -7.27
N LYS A 53 -6.30 -6.92 -7.60
CA LYS A 53 -7.52 -7.23 -6.83
C LYS A 53 -7.20 -7.56 -5.36
N LYS A 54 -6.16 -8.37 -5.13
CA LYS A 54 -5.72 -8.73 -3.78
C LYS A 54 -5.15 -7.51 -3.01
N VAL A 55 -4.44 -6.61 -3.68
CA VAL A 55 -4.01 -5.34 -3.07
C VAL A 55 -5.22 -4.50 -2.63
N LEU A 56 -6.24 -4.36 -3.48
CA LEU A 56 -7.46 -3.63 -3.15
C LEU A 56 -8.21 -4.26 -1.97
N GLU A 57 -8.24 -5.59 -1.89
CA GLU A 57 -8.76 -6.32 -0.74
C GLU A 57 -8.00 -5.90 0.53
N ILE A 58 -6.67 -5.99 0.55
CA ILE A 58 -5.85 -5.57 1.71
C ILE A 58 -6.12 -4.11 2.10
N LEU A 59 -6.14 -3.19 1.13
CA LEU A 59 -6.42 -1.78 1.39
C LEU A 59 -7.82 -1.56 1.97
N SER A 60 -8.82 -2.36 1.57
CA SER A 60 -10.17 -2.34 2.18
C SER A 60 -10.13 -2.77 3.65
N HIS A 61 -9.36 -3.81 3.99
CA HIS A 61 -9.17 -4.24 5.37
C HIS A 61 -8.45 -3.18 6.22
N VAL A 62 -7.40 -2.57 5.67
CA VAL A 62 -6.71 -1.44 6.31
C VAL A 62 -7.68 -0.30 6.57
N ASN A 63 -8.43 0.13 5.55
CA ASN A 63 -9.40 1.23 5.66
C ASN A 63 -10.47 0.97 6.72
N LYS A 64 -10.97 -0.26 6.85
CA LYS A 64 -11.95 -0.62 7.89
C LYS A 64 -11.37 -0.43 9.30
N ARG A 65 -10.13 -0.89 9.53
CA ARG A 65 -9.47 -0.77 10.84
C ARG A 65 -9.10 0.68 11.17
N VAL A 66 -8.55 1.40 10.19
CA VAL A 66 -8.16 2.82 10.32
C VAL A 66 -9.38 3.73 10.55
N LYS A 67 -10.56 3.39 10.01
CA LYS A 67 -11.82 4.09 10.32
C LYS A 67 -12.34 3.80 11.73
N GLY A 68 -12.08 2.61 12.27
CA GLY A 68 -12.41 2.26 13.65
C GLY A 68 -11.54 2.96 14.68
N GLN A 69 -10.26 3.16 14.36
CA GLN A 69 -9.27 3.80 15.23
C GLN A 69 -8.75 5.12 14.61
N LEU A 70 -9.40 6.23 14.97
CA LEU A 70 -9.02 7.55 14.47
C LEU A 70 -7.67 8.06 15.02
N SER A 71 -7.19 7.49 16.13
CA SER A 71 -5.91 7.85 16.77
C SER A 71 -4.67 7.26 16.09
N ILE A 72 -4.84 6.29 15.17
CA ILE A 72 -3.71 5.64 14.49
C ILE A 72 -3.10 6.59 13.47
N LYS A 73 -1.78 6.77 13.54
CA LYS A 73 -1.06 7.57 12.55
C LYS A 73 -0.81 6.75 11.29
N LEU A 74 -0.90 7.43 10.15
CA LEU A 74 -0.57 6.84 8.85
C LEU A 74 0.78 7.37 8.35
N PRO A 75 1.50 6.61 7.50
CA PRO A 75 2.84 6.97 7.05
C PRO A 75 2.84 8.13 6.04
N LEU A 76 2.90 9.37 6.50
CA LEU A 76 3.05 10.53 5.61
C LEU A 76 4.34 10.47 4.78
N LYS A 77 5.48 10.24 5.46
CA LYS A 77 6.81 10.35 4.84
C LYS A 77 7.07 9.24 3.83
N GLU A 78 6.56 8.05 4.10
CA GLU A 78 6.75 6.86 3.28
C GLU A 78 5.77 6.82 2.09
N LEU A 79 4.69 7.60 2.13
CA LEU A 79 3.76 7.78 1.01
C LEU A 79 4.23 8.84 0.00
N LEU A 80 4.97 9.87 0.44
CA LEU A 80 5.48 10.93 -0.44
C LEU A 80 6.22 10.41 -1.70
N PRO A 81 7.13 9.41 -1.60
CA PRO A 81 7.82 8.87 -2.77
C PRO A 81 6.88 8.26 -3.81
N LEU A 82 5.68 7.80 -3.42
CA LEU A 82 4.71 7.23 -4.35
C LEU A 82 3.87 8.29 -5.09
N VAL A 83 3.88 9.53 -4.60
CA VAL A 83 3.15 10.67 -5.19
C VAL A 83 4.06 11.50 -6.12
N SER A 84 5.35 11.59 -5.80
CA SER A 84 6.33 12.39 -6.54
C SER A 84 6.66 11.80 -7.92
N LEU A 85 6.89 12.69 -8.89
CA LEU A 85 7.33 12.37 -10.27
C LEU A 85 8.73 11.72 -10.34
N ASP A 86 9.44 11.66 -9.22
CA ASP A 86 10.81 11.21 -9.09
C ASP A 86 10.83 10.05 -8.09
N VAL A 87 10.24 8.92 -8.48
CA VAL A 87 10.21 7.70 -7.67
C VAL A 87 11.54 6.97 -7.86
N PRO A 88 12.49 6.96 -6.89
CA PRO A 88 13.67 6.15 -7.00
C PRO A 88 13.31 4.72 -6.53
N ALA A 89 12.90 3.88 -7.50
CA ALA A 89 12.77 2.42 -7.44
C ALA A 89 11.69 1.79 -6.51
N PRO A 90 11.15 0.57 -6.81
CA PRO A 90 11.30 -0.27 -8.00
C PRO A 90 9.92 -0.40 -8.68
N VAL A 91 9.37 0.68 -9.23
CA VAL A 91 8.34 0.48 -10.25
C VAL A 91 9.10 0.00 -11.48
N PRO A 92 8.83 -1.21 -12.01
CA PRO A 92 9.48 -1.64 -13.24
C PRO A 92 9.27 -0.53 -14.27
N SER A 93 10.33 -0.11 -14.95
CA SER A 93 10.30 0.90 -16.02
C SER A 93 9.32 0.57 -17.16
N GLU A 94 8.67 -0.59 -17.10
CA GLU A 94 7.68 -1.13 -18.03
C GLU A 94 6.22 -1.06 -17.51
N ALA A 95 5.98 -0.49 -16.31
CA ALA A 95 4.63 -0.36 -15.79
C ALA A 95 3.80 0.57 -16.68
N ALA A 96 2.59 0.12 -17.07
CA ALA A 96 1.70 0.90 -17.90
C ALA A 96 1.36 2.25 -17.23
N PRO A 97 1.22 3.36 -17.99
CA PRO A 97 0.89 4.68 -17.44
C PRO A 97 -0.36 4.68 -16.55
N ALA A 98 -1.36 3.86 -16.87
CA ALA A 98 -2.57 3.70 -16.05
C ALA A 98 -2.30 3.06 -14.68
N ALA A 99 -1.36 2.11 -14.60
CA ALA A 99 -1.00 1.46 -13.34
C ALA A 99 -0.23 2.42 -12.43
N LEU A 100 0.66 3.24 -13.01
CA LEU A 100 1.31 4.35 -12.30
C LEU A 100 0.30 5.39 -11.79
N ALA A 101 -0.69 5.75 -12.60
CA ALA A 101 -1.78 6.64 -12.17
C ALA A 101 -2.56 6.06 -10.98
N MET A 102 -2.83 4.75 -10.97
CA MET A 102 -3.47 4.08 -9.84
C MET A 102 -2.63 4.16 -8.56
N VAL A 103 -1.33 3.83 -8.63
CA VAL A 103 -0.40 3.96 -7.48
C VAL A 103 -0.49 5.38 -6.90
N ARG A 104 -0.40 6.38 -7.77
CA ARG A 104 -0.42 7.80 -7.39
C ARG A 104 -1.76 8.21 -6.76
N SER A 105 -2.89 7.83 -7.33
CA SER A 105 -4.22 8.15 -6.79
C SER A 105 -4.40 7.55 -5.39
N PHE A 106 -4.04 6.28 -5.20
CA PHE A 106 -4.14 5.64 -3.88
C PHE A 106 -3.14 6.25 -2.88
N ALA A 107 -1.91 6.51 -3.30
CA ALA A 107 -0.92 7.17 -2.46
C ALA A 107 -1.40 8.55 -1.99
N LEU A 108 -2.01 9.33 -2.88
CA LEU A 108 -2.53 10.67 -2.56
C LEU A 108 -3.69 10.61 -1.58
N VAL A 109 -4.66 9.69 -1.76
CA VAL A 109 -5.76 9.50 -0.80
C VAL A 109 -5.23 9.12 0.58
N TYR A 110 -4.27 8.20 0.65
CA TYR A 110 -3.67 7.82 1.94
C TYR A 110 -2.80 8.92 2.54
N LEU A 111 -2.17 9.76 1.71
CA LEU A 111 -1.40 10.93 2.15
C LEU A 111 -2.33 11.98 2.78
N GLU A 112 -3.45 12.30 2.13
CA GLU A 112 -4.48 13.20 2.68
C GLU A 112 -5.02 12.67 4.01
N MET A 113 -5.39 11.39 4.04
CA MET A 113 -5.83 10.70 5.26
C MET A 113 -4.77 10.72 6.37
N ALA A 114 -3.48 10.67 6.01
CA ALA A 114 -2.39 10.73 6.97
C ALA A 114 -2.15 12.15 7.47
N PHE A 115 -2.34 13.16 6.61
CA PHE A 115 -2.25 14.57 6.94
C PHE A 115 -3.36 15.00 7.89
N GLU A 116 -4.61 14.61 7.64
CA GLU A 116 -5.74 14.90 8.53
C GLU A 116 -5.56 14.32 9.95
N ARG A 117 -4.80 13.23 10.07
CA ARG A 117 -4.48 12.57 11.34
C ARG A 117 -3.17 13.05 11.97
N ALA A 118 -2.35 13.78 11.22
CA ALA A 118 -1.17 14.40 11.78
C ALA A 118 -1.67 15.56 12.66
N GLU A 119 -1.43 15.47 13.96
CA GLU A 119 -1.82 16.54 14.87
C GLU A 119 -1.25 17.89 14.40
N PRO A 120 -1.98 18.99 14.55
CA PRO A 120 -1.42 20.32 14.35
C PRO A 120 -0.30 20.49 15.38
N GLY A 121 0.95 20.43 14.92
CA GLY A 121 2.12 20.76 15.73
C GLY A 121 2.08 22.21 16.21
#